data_AF-A0A9Q9ETW8-F1
#
_entry.id   AF-A0A9Q9ETW8-F1
#
_cell.length_a   1.000
_cell.length_b   1.000
_cell.length_c   1.000
_cell.angle_alpha   90.00
_cell.angle_beta   90.00
_cell.angle_gamma   90.00
#
_symmetry.space_group_name_H-M   'P 1'
#
loop_
_entity.id
_entity.type
_entity.pdbx_description
1 polymer ?
#
loop_
_entity_poly.entity_id
_entity_poly.type
_entity_poly.pdbx_seq_one_letter_code
_entity_poly.pdbx_strand_id
1 'polypeptide(L)'
;MAISFADDDDDYEYYEQNTFVCSLCGATVIEGSKFCSNCGCSFTQPVPPPIPQIEYSIAVNGKAEGPFNMEQLKEMIGQGSLTKEMLVWKAGMSQWIEAEKAEDLKPLFEALPPPIPTVK
;
A
#
# COMPACT_ATOMS: atom_id res chain seq x y z
N MET A 1 64.89 8.59 -5.29
CA MET A 1 63.93 9.71 -5.16
C MET A 1 63.05 9.37 -3.97
N ALA A 2 62.76 10.38 -3.13
CA ALA A 2 62.16 10.31 -1.79
C ALA A 2 60.87 9.47 -1.74
N ILE A 3 60.48 8.89 -0.61
CA ILE A 3 60.05 9.61 0.59
C ILE A 3 60.10 8.74 1.84
N SER A 4 60.62 9.34 2.90
CA SER A 4 60.73 8.82 4.25
C SER A 4 59.36 8.70 4.93
N PHE A 5 59.26 7.69 5.78
CA PHE A 5 58.24 7.50 6.80
C PHE A 5 58.45 8.51 7.94
N ALA A 6 57.40 9.25 8.33
CA ALA A 6 57.30 9.88 9.65
C ALA A 6 55.84 10.26 9.96
N ASP A 7 55.44 9.89 11.18
CA ASP A 7 54.26 10.29 11.95
C ASP A 7 52.91 9.66 11.51
N ASP A 8 52.45 8.61 12.18
CA ASP A 8 51.70 8.59 13.46
C ASP A 8 50.20 8.86 13.22
N ASP A 9 49.40 7.89 13.66
CA ASP A 9 47.95 7.94 13.89
C ASP A 9 46.96 7.58 12.75
N ASP A 10 46.06 6.67 13.13
CA ASP A 10 44.75 6.35 12.58
C ASP A 10 44.59 5.33 11.41
N ASP A 11 44.66 4.06 11.83
CA ASP A 11 43.59 3.07 11.58
C ASP A 11 42.19 3.73 11.63
N TYR A 12 41.63 4.15 10.50
CA TYR A 12 40.19 4.41 10.43
C TYR A 12 39.60 4.12 9.05
N GLU A 13 39.51 2.83 8.76
CA GLU A 13 38.55 2.32 7.78
C GLU A 13 37.14 2.45 8.39
N TYR A 14 36.46 3.60 8.32
CA TYR A 14 35.04 3.65 8.72
C TYR A 14 34.22 4.82 8.16
N TYR A 15 33.31 4.43 7.27
CA TYR A 15 32.27 5.20 6.57
C TYR A 15 32.75 6.12 5.45
N GLU A 16 32.59 5.64 4.21
CA GLU A 16 32.19 6.53 3.12
C GLU A 16 30.95 7.30 3.62
N GLN A 17 31.14 8.56 4.00
CA GLN A 17 30.05 9.44 4.38
C GLN A 17 29.19 9.60 3.12
N ASN A 18 28.13 8.80 3.02
CA ASN A 18 27.26 8.74 1.85
C ASN A 18 26.48 10.05 1.75
N THR A 19 27.14 11.07 1.21
CA THR A 19 26.60 12.40 1.07
C THR A 19 25.79 12.48 -0.21
N PHE A 20 24.63 13.11 -0.14
CA PHE A 20 23.72 13.26 -1.27
C PHE A 20 23.53 14.73 -1.60
N VAL A 21 23.42 15.04 -2.89
CA VAL A 21 23.21 16.42 -3.34
C VAL A 21 21.73 16.75 -3.26
N CYS A 22 21.39 17.79 -2.51
CA CYS A 22 20.04 18.33 -2.44
C CYS A 22 19.59 18.78 -3.84
N SER A 23 18.56 18.15 -4.40
CA SER A 23 18.04 18.47 -5.73
C SER A 23 17.39 19.86 -5.84
N LEU A 24 17.15 20.54 -4.72
CA LEU A 24 16.54 21.87 -4.69
C LEU A 24 17.56 23.02 -4.66
N CYS A 25 18.72 22.83 -4.01
CA CYS A 25 19.72 23.90 -3.89
C CYS A 25 21.15 23.50 -4.29
N GLY A 26 21.38 22.23 -4.63
CA GLY A 26 22.71 21.73 -5.00
C GLY A 26 23.68 21.57 -3.82
N ALA A 27 23.26 21.83 -2.58
CA ALA A 27 24.11 21.63 -1.42
C ALA A 27 24.26 20.14 -1.09
N THR A 28 25.47 19.76 -0.70
CA THR A 28 25.79 18.42 -0.20
C THR A 28 25.19 18.23 1.19
N VAL A 29 24.41 17.17 1.37
CA VAL A 29 23.72 16.81 2.62
C VAL A 29 24.24 15.47 3.11
N ILE A 30 24.47 15.35 4.42
CA ILE A 30 24.96 14.11 5.06
C ILE A 30 23.82 13.11 5.25
N GLU A 31 24.09 11.81 5.01
CA GLU A 31 23.15 10.73 5.34
C GLU A 31 22.74 10.83 6.82
N GLY A 32 21.43 10.84 7.09
CA GLY A 32 20.87 11.07 8.43
C GLY A 32 20.25 12.46 8.65
N SER A 33 20.48 13.43 7.76
CA SER A 33 19.82 14.74 7.83
C SER A 33 18.38 14.69 7.29
N LYS A 34 17.38 14.88 8.17
CA LYS A 34 15.95 14.92 7.81
C LYS A 34 15.58 16.08 6.88
N PHE A 35 16.40 17.13 6.89
CA PHE A 35 16.21 18.34 6.10
C PHE A 35 17.57 18.85 5.59
N CYS A 36 17.57 19.51 4.44
CA CYS A 36 18.75 20.20 3.94
C CYS A 36 19.03 21.44 4.81
N SER A 37 20.22 21.53 5.40
CA SER A 37 20.60 22.67 6.25
C SER A 37 20.75 24.00 5.48
N ASN A 38 20.91 23.95 4.16
CA ASN A 38 21.09 25.14 3.32
C ASN A 38 19.77 25.74 2.82
N CYS A 39 18.80 24.91 2.41
CA CYS A 39 17.51 25.38 1.86
C CYS A 39 16.28 25.00 2.70
N GLY A 40 16.45 24.17 3.73
CA GLY A 40 15.37 23.75 4.63
C GLY A 40 14.43 22.66 4.05
N CYS A 41 14.69 22.13 2.86
CA CYS A 41 13.81 21.10 2.29
C CYS A 41 13.88 19.79 3.07
N SER A 42 12.74 19.22 3.43
CA SER A 42 12.65 17.88 4.01
C SER A 42 12.66 16.82 2.91
N PHE A 43 13.44 15.75 3.10
CA PHE A 43 13.44 14.58 2.21
C PHE A 43 12.34 13.58 2.56
N THR A 44 11.43 13.94 3.47
CA THR A 44 10.19 13.22 3.70
C THR A 44 9.32 13.39 2.45
N GLN A 45 9.27 12.35 1.61
CA GLN A 45 8.26 12.26 0.55
C GLN A 45 6.91 12.63 1.17
N PRO A 46 6.15 13.59 0.60
CA PRO A 46 4.77 13.76 0.99
C PRO A 46 4.10 12.42 0.71
N VAL A 47 3.69 11.71 1.76
CA VAL A 47 2.86 10.52 1.58
C VAL A 47 1.61 11.00 0.85
N PRO A 48 1.32 10.47 -0.35
CA PRO A 48 0.13 10.87 -1.06
C PRO A 48 -1.06 10.63 -0.12
N PRO A 49 -1.99 11.60 -0.01
CA PRO A 49 -3.15 11.43 0.85
C PRO A 49 -3.80 10.08 0.53
N PRO A 50 -4.16 9.28 1.56
CA PRO A 50 -4.73 7.96 1.34
C PRO A 50 -5.97 8.09 0.45
N ILE A 51 -5.90 7.47 -0.72
CA ILE A 51 -7.00 7.46 -1.68
C ILE A 51 -8.18 6.77 -0.99
N PRO A 52 -9.40 7.36 -0.99
CA PRO A 52 -10.56 6.71 -0.40
C PRO A 52 -10.77 5.35 -1.08
N GLN A 53 -10.54 4.29 -0.33
CA GLN A 53 -10.78 2.91 -0.78
C GLN A 53 -12.31 2.71 -0.75
N ILE A 54 -12.88 2.16 -1.82
CA ILE A 54 -14.29 1.80 -1.82
C ILE A 54 -14.45 0.55 -0.96
N GLU A 55 -15.18 0.69 0.14
CA GLU A 55 -15.41 -0.33 1.14
C GLU A 55 -16.87 -0.80 1.10
N TYR A 56 -17.07 -2.11 1.09
CA TYR A 56 -18.38 -2.76 1.13
C TYR A 56 -18.56 -3.54 2.42
N SER A 57 -19.73 -3.43 3.01
CA SER A 57 -20.23 -4.35 4.03
C SER A 57 -21.13 -5.39 3.38
N ILE A 58 -21.13 -6.60 3.91
CA ILE A 58 -21.92 -7.73 3.41
C ILE A 58 -22.76 -8.31 4.54
N ALA A 59 -23.94 -8.84 4.23
CA ALA A 59 -24.81 -9.45 5.22
C ALA A 59 -24.59 -10.97 5.27
N VAL A 60 -23.88 -11.44 6.28
CA VAL A 60 -23.61 -12.86 6.52
C VAL A 60 -24.46 -13.32 7.69
N ASN A 61 -25.35 -14.30 7.47
CA ASN A 61 -26.27 -14.82 8.49
C ASN A 61 -27.10 -13.70 9.19
N GLY A 62 -27.46 -12.65 8.44
CA GLY A 62 -28.21 -11.50 8.97
C GLY A 62 -27.39 -10.51 9.80
N LYS A 63 -26.06 -10.63 9.81
CA LYS A 63 -25.14 -9.66 10.42
C LYS A 63 -24.33 -8.96 9.34
N ALA A 64 -24.13 -7.65 9.50
CA ALA A 64 -23.21 -6.92 8.67
C ALA A 64 -21.76 -7.28 9.06
N GLU A 65 -21.02 -7.85 8.11
CA GLU A 65 -19.58 -8.04 8.18
C GLU A 65 -18.88 -7.04 7.25
N GLY A 66 -17.72 -6.55 7.64
CA GLY A 66 -16.92 -5.59 6.87
C GLY A 66 -16.49 -4.38 7.71
N PRO A 67 -15.89 -3.35 7.09
CA PRO A 67 -15.76 -3.12 5.65
C PRO A 67 -14.75 -4.03 4.94
N PHE A 68 -15.12 -4.50 3.75
CA PHE A 68 -14.29 -5.28 2.84
C PHE A 68 -13.96 -4.46 1.59
N ASN A 69 -12.74 -4.59 1.10
CA ASN A 69 -12.35 -3.98 -0.18
C ASN A 69 -12.70 -4.90 -1.37
N MET A 70 -12.54 -4.39 -2.59
CA MET A 70 -12.89 -5.13 -3.81
C MET A 70 -12.12 -6.44 -4.01
N GLU A 71 -10.88 -6.48 -3.53
CA GLU A 71 -10.02 -7.65 -3.64
C GLU A 71 -10.47 -8.76 -2.69
N GLN A 72 -10.82 -8.41 -1.45
CA GLN A 72 -11.39 -9.29 -0.45
C GLN A 72 -12.76 -9.83 -0.91
N LEU A 73 -13.63 -8.97 -1.45
CA LEU A 73 -14.92 -9.41 -1.99
C LEU A 73 -14.74 -10.43 -3.11
N LYS A 74 -13.81 -10.19 -4.04
CA LYS A 74 -13.49 -11.15 -5.11
C LYS A 74 -13.07 -12.51 -4.55
N GLU A 75 -12.23 -12.52 -3.52
CA GLU A 75 -11.78 -13.74 -2.86
C GLU A 75 -12.93 -14.46 -2.15
N MET A 76 -13.77 -13.72 -1.43
CA MET A 76 -14.97 -14.26 -0.76
C MET A 76 -15.98 -14.84 -1.74
N ILE A 77 -16.17 -14.22 -2.91
CA ILE A 77 -17.00 -14.77 -3.98
C ILE A 77 -16.40 -16.07 -4.50
N GLY A 78 -15.08 -16.10 -4.74
CA GLY A 78 -14.37 -17.29 -5.20
C GLY A 78 -14.43 -18.46 -4.19
N GLN A 79 -14.44 -18.15 -2.90
CA GLN A 79 -14.58 -19.14 -1.81
C GLN A 79 -16.04 -19.56 -1.57
N GLY A 80 -17.03 -18.85 -2.12
CA GLY A 80 -18.46 -19.06 -1.84
C GLY A 80 -18.93 -18.46 -0.52
N SER A 81 -18.08 -17.71 0.18
CA SER A 81 -18.43 -16.94 1.38
C SER A 81 -19.34 -15.74 1.06
N LEU A 82 -19.25 -15.20 -0.17
CA LEU A 82 -20.17 -14.21 -0.71
C LEU A 82 -20.93 -14.78 -1.91
N THR A 83 -22.26 -14.79 -1.84
CA THR A 83 -23.12 -15.26 -2.96
C THR A 83 -23.88 -14.10 -3.61
N LYS A 84 -24.42 -14.35 -4.80
CA LYS A 84 -25.20 -13.38 -5.61
C LYS A 84 -26.40 -12.79 -4.87
N GLU A 85 -27.01 -13.62 -4.04
CA GLU A 85 -28.20 -13.37 -3.22
C GLU A 85 -27.89 -12.70 -1.88
N MET A 86 -26.61 -12.58 -1.49
CA MET A 86 -26.25 -11.85 -0.27
C MET A 86 -26.44 -10.35 -0.44
N LEU A 87 -26.87 -9.70 0.64
CA LEU A 87 -27.00 -8.26 0.68
C LEU A 87 -25.64 -7.61 0.90
N VAL A 88 -25.33 -6.60 0.09
CA VAL A 88 -24.13 -5.78 0.17
C VAL A 88 -24.54 -4.32 0.29
N TRP A 89 -23.70 -3.53 0.96
CA TRP A 89 -23.89 -2.12 1.14
C TRP A 89 -22.54 -1.41 1.11
N LYS A 90 -22.45 -0.27 0.43
CA LYS A 90 -21.27 0.60 0.49
C LYS A 90 -21.65 1.98 1.02
N ALA A 91 -20.66 2.68 1.56
CA ALA A 91 -20.82 4.07 1.94
C ALA A 91 -21.32 4.89 0.72
N GLY A 92 -22.46 5.58 0.91
CA GLY A 92 -23.14 6.32 -0.16
C GLY A 92 -24.35 5.61 -0.78
N MET A 93 -24.59 4.33 -0.49
CA MET A 93 -25.85 3.66 -0.85
C MET A 93 -26.97 3.99 0.12
N SER A 94 -28.19 4.16 -0.40
CA SER A 94 -29.38 4.42 0.42
C SER A 94 -29.88 3.19 1.19
N GLN A 95 -29.62 1.98 0.67
CA GLN A 95 -30.07 0.73 1.26
C GLN A 95 -29.15 -0.42 0.85
N TRP A 96 -29.25 -1.54 1.57
CA TRP A 96 -28.60 -2.79 1.19
C TRP A 96 -29.20 -3.32 -0.11
N ILE A 97 -28.36 -3.78 -1.02
CA ILE A 97 -28.77 -4.35 -2.30
C ILE A 97 -28.16 -5.74 -2.47
N GLU A 98 -28.74 -6.59 -3.30
CA GLU A 98 -28.15 -7.91 -3.58
C GLU A 98 -26.81 -7.77 -4.32
N ALA A 99 -25.86 -8.66 -4.03
CA ALA A 99 -24.53 -8.64 -4.62
C ALA A 99 -24.57 -8.73 -6.16
N GLU A 100 -25.55 -9.43 -6.74
CA GLU A 100 -25.75 -9.46 -8.20
C GLU A 100 -26.24 -8.13 -8.80
N LYS A 101 -26.95 -7.32 -8.00
CA LYS A 101 -27.47 -6.01 -8.41
C LYS A 101 -26.41 -4.92 -8.29
N ALA A 102 -25.35 -5.17 -7.52
CA ALA A 102 -24.21 -4.27 -7.45
C ALA A 102 -23.41 -4.36 -8.76
N GLU A 103 -23.54 -3.34 -9.61
CA GLU A 103 -22.84 -3.28 -10.90
C GLU A 103 -21.32 -3.41 -10.76
N ASP A 104 -20.75 -2.91 -9.66
CA ASP A 104 -19.32 -3.04 -9.35
C ASP A 104 -18.89 -4.48 -9.05
N LEU A 105 -19.78 -5.32 -8.49
CA LEU A 105 -19.48 -6.72 -8.13
C LEU A 105 -19.84 -7.70 -9.25
N LYS A 106 -20.79 -7.33 -10.10
CA LYS A 106 -21.23 -8.09 -11.27
C LYS A 106 -20.07 -8.70 -12.11
N PRO A 107 -19.04 -7.93 -12.51
CA PRO A 107 -17.91 -8.51 -13.25
C PRO A 107 -17.07 -9.50 -12.42
N LEU A 108 -17.07 -9.38 -11.09
CA LEU A 108 -16.36 -10.33 -10.22
C LEU A 108 -17.05 -11.70 -10.21
N PHE A 109 -18.38 -11.73 -10.27
CA PHE A 109 -19.15 -12.96 -10.39
C PHE A 109 -19.03 -13.60 -11.79
N GLU A 110 -18.85 -12.80 -12.84
CA GLU A 110 -18.69 -13.30 -14.22
C GLU A 110 -17.25 -13.70 -14.56
N ALA A 111 -16.26 -13.07 -13.93
CA ALA A 111 -14.84 -13.35 -14.15
C ALA A 111 -14.34 -14.62 -13.46
N LEU A 112 -15.19 -15.31 -12.70
CA LEU A 112 -14.82 -16.57 -12.07
C LEU A 112 -14.95 -17.71 -13.09
N PRO A 113 -13.84 -18.37 -13.49
CA PRO A 113 -13.95 -19.64 -14.17
C PRO A 113 -14.75 -20.60 -13.27
N PRO A 114 -15.58 -21.50 -13.85
CA PRO A 114 -16.38 -22.42 -13.05
C PRO A 114 -15.50 -23.15 -12.04
N PRO A 115 -15.87 -23.18 -10.75
CA PRO A 115 -15.06 -23.79 -9.72
C PRO A 115 -14.85 -25.28 -10.05
N ILE A 116 -13.60 -25.70 -10.09
CA ILE A 116 -13.23 -27.10 -10.25
C ILE A 116 -13.79 -27.81 -9.00
N PRO A 117 -14.64 -28.83 -9.16
CA PRO A 117 -15.25 -29.49 -8.01
C PRO A 117 -14.15 -30.09 -7.13
N THR A 118 -13.97 -29.56 -5.92
CA THR A 118 -13.16 -30.22 -4.89
C THR A 118 -13.97 -31.40 -4.39
N VAL A 119 -13.63 -32.59 -4.90
CA VAL A 119 -14.07 -33.87 -4.35
C VAL A 119 -13.55 -33.94 -2.92
N LYS A 120 -14.45 -33.95 -1.93
CA LYS A 120 -14.15 -34.38 -0.56
C LYS A 120 -14.53 -35.84 -0.41
#